data_AF-A0AAV0XXR1-F1
#
_entry.id   AF-A0AAV0XXR1-F1
#
_cell.length_a   1.000
_cell.length_b   1.000
_cell.length_c   1.000
_cell.angle_alpha   90.00
_cell.angle_beta   90.00
_cell.angle_gamma   90.00
#
_symmetry.space_group_name_H-M   'P 1'
#
loop_
_entity.id
_entity.type
_entity.pdbx_description
1 polymer ?
#
loop_
_entity_poly.entity_id
_entity_poly.type
_entity_poly.pdbx_seq_one_letter_code
_entity_poly.pdbx_strand_id
1 'polypeptide(L)'
;MDIVRRRHCRKLLKKCLRVVTTALINDILEFIDESNEEKRIWVREWIKRRTVLGASENLLTELALEDPEEYRLCLRMTTENFEQLLYLV
;
A
#
# COMPACT_ATOMS: atom_id res chain seq x y z
N MET A 1 -43.78 41.34 8.20
CA MET A 1 -43.34 40.44 7.10
C MET A 1 -41.95 39.83 7.32
N ASP A 2 -41.15 40.32 8.26
CA ASP A 2 -39.73 39.96 8.41
C ASP A 2 -39.43 38.55 8.91
N ILE A 3 -40.32 37.94 9.71
CA ILE A 3 -40.08 36.62 10.31
C ILE A 3 -40.15 35.49 9.27
N VAL A 4 -41.08 35.60 8.31
CA VAL A 4 -41.27 34.61 7.23
C VAL A 4 -40.08 34.65 6.27
N ARG A 5 -39.62 35.86 5.92
CA ARG A 5 -38.44 36.08 5.07
C ARG A 5 -37.16 35.54 5.73
N ARG A 6 -36.97 35.76 7.06
CA ARG A 6 -35.84 35.16 7.82
C ARG A 6 -35.90 33.63 7.85
N ARG A 7 -37.08 33.02 8.03
CA ARG A 7 -37.24 31.55 7.96
C ARG A 7 -36.90 31.00 6.58
N HIS A 8 -37.34 31.67 5.52
CA HIS A 8 -37.04 31.28 4.15
C HIS A 8 -35.53 31.38 3.85
N CYS A 9 -34.89 32.50 4.19
CA CYS A 9 -33.45 32.67 4.06
C CYS A 9 -32.65 31.62 4.83
N ARG A 10 -33.04 31.26 6.06
CA ARG A 10 -32.38 30.18 6.83
C ARG A 10 -32.51 28.82 6.15
N LYS A 11 -33.68 28.51 5.56
CA LYS A 11 -33.89 27.26 4.83
C LYS A 11 -33.01 27.19 3.58
N LEU A 12 -32.92 28.29 2.84
CA LEU A 12 -32.03 28.40 1.68
C LEU A 12 -30.56 28.28 2.09
N LEU A 13 -30.15 28.96 3.15
CA LEU A 13 -28.78 28.93 3.64
C LEU A 13 -28.38 27.53 4.13
N LYS A 14 -29.28 26.80 4.82
CA LYS A 14 -29.06 25.39 5.16
C LYS A 14 -28.94 24.50 3.94
N LYS A 15 -29.74 24.75 2.89
CA LYS A 15 -29.66 24.00 1.63
C LYS A 15 -28.32 24.24 0.93
N CYS A 16 -27.91 25.50 0.82
CA CYS A 16 -26.60 25.87 0.25
C CYS A 16 -25.45 25.29 1.07
N LEU A 17 -25.49 25.42 2.40
CA LEU A 17 -24.49 24.85 3.28
C LEU A 17 -24.35 23.35 3.06
N ARG A 18 -25.47 22.62 3.02
CA ARG A 18 -25.44 21.17 2.77
C ARG A 18 -24.76 20.84 1.45
N VAL A 19 -25.09 21.55 0.37
CA VAL A 19 -24.50 21.34 -0.97
C VAL A 19 -22.99 21.59 -0.94
N VAL A 20 -22.56 22.69 -0.33
CA VAL A 20 -21.14 23.03 -0.21
C VAL A 20 -20.40 21.97 0.62
N THR A 21 -20.97 21.58 1.77
CA THR A 21 -20.35 20.56 2.63
C THR A 21 -20.25 19.21 1.92
N THR A 22 -21.27 18.79 1.15
CA THR A 22 -21.19 17.52 0.41
C THR A 22 -20.15 17.55 -0.71
N ALA A 23 -20.02 18.67 -1.43
CA ALA A 23 -18.98 18.80 -2.45
C ALA A 23 -17.58 18.72 -1.83
N LEU A 24 -17.37 19.46 -0.73
CA LEU A 24 -16.08 19.51 -0.04
C LEU A 24 -15.67 18.15 0.54
N ILE A 25 -16.63 17.36 1.03
CA ILE A 25 -16.36 15.99 1.49
C ILE A 25 -15.91 15.10 0.33
N ASN A 26 -16.58 15.18 -0.82
CA ASN A 26 -16.22 14.37 -1.98
C ASN A 26 -14.82 14.71 -2.48
N ASP A 27 -14.49 16.01 -2.59
CA ASP A 27 -13.17 16.46 -3.05
C ASP A 27 -12.06 15.97 -2.11
N ILE A 28 -12.30 15.98 -0.79
CA ILE A 28 -11.34 15.47 0.20
C ILE A 28 -11.16 13.95 0.06
N LEU A 29 -12.24 13.20 -0.14
CA LEU A 29 -12.17 11.75 -0.32
C LEU A 29 -11.40 11.38 -1.58
N GLU A 30 -11.67 12.07 -2.70
CA GLU A 30 -10.95 11.87 -3.96
C GLU A 30 -9.46 12.15 -3.81
N PHE A 31 -9.09 13.24 -3.13
CA PHE A 31 -7.68 13.56 -2.86
C PHE A 31 -6.97 12.49 -1.99
N ILE A 32 -7.68 11.92 -1.01
CA ILE A 32 -7.15 10.83 -0.18
C ILE A 32 -6.97 9.56 -1.02
N ASP A 33 -7.93 9.23 -1.87
CA ASP A 33 -7.87 8.05 -2.73
C ASP A 33 -6.76 8.17 -3.78
N GLU A 34 -6.59 9.33 -4.43
CA GLU A 34 -5.45 9.61 -5.32
C GLU A 34 -4.10 9.48 -4.60
N SER A 35 -4.04 9.90 -3.33
CA SER A 35 -2.83 9.78 -2.51
C SER A 35 -2.54 8.34 -2.08
N ASN A 36 -3.60 7.53 -1.96
CA ASN A 36 -3.56 6.11 -1.61
C ASN A 36 -3.48 5.19 -2.82
N GLU A 37 -3.62 5.70 -4.05
CA GLU A 37 -3.36 4.91 -5.24
C GLU A 37 -1.99 4.27 -5.08
N GLU A 38 -1.98 2.94 -5.09
CA GLU A 38 -0.76 2.17 -4.90
C GLU A 38 0.21 2.61 -5.99
N LYS A 39 1.22 3.39 -5.59
CA LYS A 39 2.34 3.74 -6.47
C LYS A 39 2.79 2.45 -7.14
N ARG A 40 3.01 2.49 -8.45
CA ARG A 40 3.50 1.32 -9.20
C ARG A 40 4.88 0.91 -8.66
N ILE A 41 4.87 -0.01 -7.70
CA ILE A 41 6.05 -0.52 -7.05
C ILE A 41 6.63 -1.60 -7.97
N TRP A 42 7.87 -1.41 -8.43
CA TRP A 42 8.60 -2.37 -9.27
C TRP A 42 9.21 -3.51 -8.45
N VAL A 43 8.40 -4.10 -7.58
CA VAL A 43 8.83 -5.14 -6.64
C VAL A 43 7.85 -6.29 -6.73
N ARG A 44 8.34 -7.52 -6.56
CA ARG A 44 7.51 -8.72 -6.57
C ARG A 44 6.50 -8.69 -5.42
N GLU A 45 5.30 -9.22 -5.65
CA GLU A 45 4.20 -9.20 -4.67
C GLU A 45 4.58 -9.81 -3.32
N TRP A 46 5.34 -10.91 -3.30
CA TRP A 46 5.74 -11.56 -2.05
C TRP A 46 6.71 -10.70 -1.22
N ILE A 47 7.54 -9.87 -1.88
CA ILE A 47 8.41 -8.90 -1.22
C ILE A 47 7.59 -7.71 -0.72
N LYS A 48 6.53 -7.30 -1.44
CA LYS A 48 5.60 -6.22 -1.02
C LYS A 48 4.91 -6.52 0.31
N ARG A 49 4.69 -7.80 0.66
CA ARG A 49 4.11 -8.21 1.95
C ARG A 49 4.98 -7.84 3.16
N ARG A 50 6.25 -7.50 2.96
CA ARG A 50 7.20 -7.18 4.04
C ARG A 50 6.98 -5.76 4.53
N THR A 51 6.43 -5.63 5.73
CA THR A 51 6.12 -4.35 6.37
C THR A 51 7.24 -3.81 7.28
N VAL A 52 8.28 -4.61 7.58
CA VAL A 52 9.27 -4.29 8.62
C VAL A 52 10.67 -4.11 8.03
N LEU A 53 11.35 -3.02 8.43
CA LEU A 53 12.76 -2.77 8.17
C LEU A 53 13.62 -3.75 8.98
N GLY A 54 14.39 -4.61 8.32
CA GLY A 54 15.18 -5.70 8.95
C GLY A 54 14.88 -7.11 8.43
N ALA A 55 14.07 -7.24 7.38
CA ALA A 55 13.54 -8.50 6.82
C ALA A 55 14.55 -9.45 6.13
N SER A 56 15.85 -9.38 6.45
CA SER A 56 16.85 -10.28 5.87
C SER A 56 16.85 -11.67 6.50
N GLU A 57 16.38 -11.83 7.73
CA GLU A 57 16.44 -13.11 8.47
C GLU A 57 15.65 -14.23 7.77
N ASN A 58 14.44 -13.94 7.32
CA ASN A 58 13.59 -14.91 6.62
C ASN A 58 13.74 -14.83 5.09
N LEU A 59 14.67 -14.01 4.57
CA LEU A 59 14.76 -13.74 3.14
C LEU A 59 15.04 -15.00 2.33
N LEU A 60 16.02 -15.79 2.76
CA LEU A 60 16.42 -17.00 2.07
C LEU A 60 15.33 -18.09 2.10
N THR A 61 14.63 -18.23 3.23
CA THR A 61 13.53 -19.20 3.36
C THR A 61 12.33 -18.81 2.49
N GLU A 62 11.97 -17.52 2.47
CA GLU A 62 10.91 -17.01 1.59
C GLU A 62 11.28 -17.14 0.11
N LEU A 63 12.55 -16.86 -0.25
CA LEU A 63 13.05 -17.06 -1.61
C LEU A 63 12.97 -18.53 -2.03
N ALA A 64 13.36 -19.47 -1.17
CA ALA A 64 13.29 -20.89 -1.48
C ALA A 64 11.84 -21.35 -1.79
N LEU A 65 10.83 -20.71 -1.18
CA LEU A 65 9.42 -21.05 -1.37
C LEU A 65 8.78 -20.31 -2.56
N GLU A 66 9.07 -19.02 -2.73
CA GLU A 66 8.39 -18.15 -3.69
C GLU A 66 9.17 -17.97 -5.01
N ASP A 67 10.51 -18.02 -4.98
CA ASP A 67 11.37 -17.95 -6.17
C ASP A 67 12.64 -18.82 -6.03
N PRO A 68 12.54 -20.12 -6.35
CA PRO A 68 13.66 -21.05 -6.25
C PRO A 68 14.84 -20.70 -7.17
N GLU A 69 14.61 -19.96 -8.26
CA GLU A 69 15.66 -19.60 -9.20
C GLU A 69 16.49 -18.44 -8.66
N GLU A 70 15.83 -17.41 -8.15
CA GLU A 70 16.49 -16.31 -7.47
C GLU A 70 17.19 -16.81 -6.18
N TYR A 71 16.67 -17.87 -5.54
CA TYR A 71 17.30 -18.51 -4.38
C TYR A 71 18.65 -19.13 -4.74
N ARG A 72 18.70 -19.87 -5.85
CA ARG A 72 19.95 -20.44 -6.38
C ARG A 72 20.93 -19.35 -6.79
N LEU A 73 20.43 -18.29 -7.44
CA LEU A 73 21.24 -17.14 -7.83
C LEU A 73 21.77 -16.34 -6.62
N CYS A 74 21.03 -16.31 -5.51
CA CYS A 74 21.47 -15.69 -4.26
C CYS A 74 22.58 -16.51 -3.60
N LEU A 75 22.45 -17.83 -3.59
CA LEU A 75 23.46 -18.72 -3.01
C LEU A 75 24.77 -18.74 -3.79
N ARG A 76 24.75 -18.46 -5.11
CA ARG A 76 25.94 -18.48 -6.00
C ARG A 76 26.92 -19.60 -5.67
N MET A 77 26.38 -20.81 -5.48
CA MET A 77 27.18 -21.93 -5.02
C MET A 77 28.05 -22.41 -6.19
N THR A 78 29.37 -22.38 -6.01
CA THR A 78 30.29 -23.06 -6.92
C THR A 78 30.27 -24.57 -6.63
N THR A 79 30.80 -25.37 -7.54
CA THR A 79 30.90 -26.83 -7.35
C THR A 79 31.65 -27.16 -6.06
N GLU A 80 32.69 -26.39 -5.73
CA GLU A 80 33.49 -26.56 -4.51
C GLU A 80 32.66 -26.29 -3.25
N ASN A 81 31.82 -25.25 -3.25
CA ASN A 81 30.92 -24.96 -2.12
C ASN A 81 29.89 -26.07 -1.92
N PHE A 82 29.41 -26.68 -3.01
CA PHE A 82 28.50 -27.82 -2.94
C PHE A 82 29.19 -29.06 -2.36
N GLU A 83 30.40 -29.39 -2.82
CA GLU A 83 31.17 -30.51 -2.27
C GLU A 83 31.48 -30.32 -0.79
N GLN A 84 31.85 -29.10 -0.37
CA GLN A 84 32.06 -28.77 1.04
C GLN A 84 30.81 -29.03 1.89
N LEU A 85 29.63 -28.63 1.42
CA LEU A 85 28.37 -28.90 2.12
C LEU A 85 28.04 -30.39 2.16
N LEU A 86 28.32 -31.13 1.07
CA LEU A 86 28.10 -32.57 1.01
C LEU A 86 28.98 -33.34 2.00
N TYR A 87 30.21 -32.89 2.25
CA TYR A 87 31.10 -33.47 3.25
C TYR A 87 30.71 -33.15 4.71
N LEU A 88 29.83 -32.17 4.94
CA LEU A 88 29.37 -31.77 6.27
C LEU A 88 28.11 -32.53 6.73
N VAL A 89 27.46 -33.27 5.84
CA VAL A 89 26.26 -34.10 6.09
C VAL A 89 26.68 -35.55 6.27
#